data_AF-A0A520J209-F1
#
_entry.id   AF-A0A520J209-F1
#
_cell.length_a   1.000
_cell.length_b   1.000
_cell.length_c   1.000
_cell.angle_alpha   90.00
_cell.angle_beta   90.00
_cell.angle_gamma   90.00
#
_symmetry.space_group_name_H-M   'P 1'
#
loop_
_entity.id
_entity.type
_entity.pdbx_description
1 polymer ?
#
loop_
_entity_poly.entity_id
_entity_poly.type
_entity_poly.pdbx_seq_one_letter_code
_entity_poly.pdbx_strand_id
1 'polypeptide(L)'
;MSAKRFLLSVRLLAGVLLIFVCSSLSCYSQISLPLNSIKVNSAFGKRIHPITHFADFHRGIDLHARNEPVFSFLTGKVSGVGFNPILGKFIRIDHSGLESIYGHLSIILVRKGEEVRSGEVIAVTGSTGRVTGEHLHFSLRIGGVYIDPVNFILRYYKVAKINQINFMENSAYLTLRQKLELLAMVEEVELNQDEAWVYGIGFADTEEEQDG
;
A
#
# COMPACT_ATOMS: atom_id res chain seq x y z
N MET A 1 20.42 -47.42 29.92
CA MET A 1 19.61 -46.20 29.69
C MET A 1 19.34 -46.08 28.19
N SER A 2 18.09 -46.28 27.78
CA SER A 2 17.70 -46.67 26.42
C SER A 2 17.76 -45.52 25.42
N ALA A 3 18.35 -45.78 24.24
CA ALA A 3 18.42 -44.89 23.07
C ALA A 3 17.08 -44.25 22.66
N LYS A 4 15.96 -44.82 23.11
CA LYS A 4 14.60 -44.25 22.97
C LYS A 4 14.42 -42.88 23.62
N ARG A 5 15.15 -42.56 24.71
CA ARG A 5 15.08 -41.23 25.37
C ARG A 5 15.84 -40.14 24.60
N PHE A 6 16.88 -40.50 23.84
CA PHE A 6 17.69 -39.56 23.05
C PHE A 6 17.00 -39.18 21.73
N LEU A 7 16.29 -40.12 21.10
CA LEU A 7 15.51 -39.86 19.88
C LEU A 7 14.29 -38.97 20.13
N LEU A 8 13.71 -39.02 21.34
CA LEU A 8 12.55 -38.20 21.70
C LEU A 8 12.93 -36.71 21.86
N SER A 9 14.13 -36.40 22.39
CA SER A 9 14.60 -35.03 22.56
C SER A 9 15.01 -34.37 21.24
N VAL A 10 15.54 -35.13 20.28
CA VAL A 10 15.91 -34.61 18.95
C VAL A 10 14.67 -34.28 18.11
N ARG A 11 13.58 -35.07 18.22
CA ARG A 11 12.31 -34.78 17.54
C ARG A 11 11.60 -33.54 18.07
N LEU A 12 11.69 -33.29 19.38
CA LEU A 12 11.12 -32.09 19.98
C LEU A 12 11.89 -30.83 19.55
N LEU A 13 13.22 -30.88 19.54
CA LEU A 13 14.06 -29.76 19.08
C LEU A 13 13.87 -29.46 17.59
N ALA A 14 13.80 -30.50 16.75
CA ALA A 14 13.53 -30.33 15.32
C ALA A 14 12.16 -29.70 15.06
N GLY A 15 11.13 -30.09 15.82
CA GLY A 15 9.79 -29.50 15.75
C GLY A 15 9.75 -28.03 16.17
N VAL A 16 10.43 -27.67 17.26
CA VAL A 16 10.50 -26.26 17.73
C VAL A 16 11.33 -25.40 16.78
N LEU A 17 12.42 -25.93 16.21
CA LEU A 17 13.23 -25.24 15.20
C LEU A 17 12.47 -25.08 13.87
N LEU A 18 11.67 -26.08 13.45
CA LEU A 18 10.82 -25.96 12.26
C LEU A 18 9.71 -24.90 12.45
N ILE A 19 9.13 -24.79 13.65
CA ILE A 19 8.12 -23.78 13.98
C ILE A 19 8.74 -22.37 14.02
N PHE A 20 9.97 -22.23 14.51
CA PHE A 20 10.72 -20.97 14.50
C PHE A 20 11.18 -20.54 13.10
N VAL A 21 11.55 -21.49 12.24
CA VAL A 21 11.90 -21.21 10.83
C VAL A 21 10.63 -20.95 10.00
N CYS A 22 9.49 -21.58 10.31
CA CYS A 22 8.23 -21.33 9.59
C CYS A 22 7.61 -19.96 9.94
N SER A 23 7.83 -19.46 11.17
CA SER A 23 7.37 -18.13 11.59
C SER A 23 8.24 -16.98 11.08
N SER A 24 9.48 -17.24 10.65
CA SER A 24 10.33 -16.25 9.98
C SER A 24 10.16 -16.22 8.46
N LEU A 25 9.44 -17.18 7.86
CA LEU A 25 9.27 -17.29 6.40
C LEU A 25 7.87 -16.93 5.86
N SER A 26 6.95 -16.42 6.69
CA SER A 26 5.68 -15.87 6.22
C SER A 26 5.51 -14.39 6.56
N CYS A 27 6.54 -13.59 6.29
CA CYS A 27 6.35 -12.17 5.96
C CYS A 27 6.03 -12.10 4.45
N TYR A 28 4.94 -12.73 4.03
CA TYR A 28 4.36 -12.34 2.76
C TYR A 28 3.86 -10.91 2.98
N SER A 29 4.41 -9.97 2.21
CA SER A 29 3.81 -8.65 1.94
C SER A 29 2.33 -8.89 1.66
N GLN A 30 1.48 -8.82 2.67
CA GLN A 30 0.06 -8.94 2.48
C GLN A 30 -0.45 -7.52 2.44
N ILE A 31 -0.90 -7.08 1.27
CA ILE A 31 -1.60 -5.81 1.17
C ILE A 31 -2.90 -5.94 1.97
N SER A 32 -3.17 -4.95 2.81
CA SER A 32 -4.48 -4.71 3.39
C SER A 32 -5.16 -3.59 2.62
N LEU A 33 -6.48 -3.68 2.46
CA LEU A 33 -7.25 -2.55 1.95
C LEU A 33 -7.29 -1.46 3.05
N PRO A 34 -7.30 -0.16 2.68
CA PRO A 34 -7.27 0.92 3.66
C PRO A 34 -8.59 1.10 4.43
N LEU A 35 -9.65 0.41 4.02
CA LEU A 35 -10.96 0.33 4.66
C LEU A 35 -11.49 -1.12 4.61
N ASN A 36 -12.48 -1.43 5.44
CA ASN A 36 -13.14 -2.75 5.44
C ASN A 36 -13.90 -3.05 4.13
N SER A 37 -14.41 -2.01 3.47
CA SER A 37 -15.10 -2.09 2.19
C SER A 37 -14.61 -0.97 1.27
N ILE A 38 -14.39 -1.29 0.00
CA ILE A 38 -13.92 -0.33 -0.99
C ILE A 38 -15.04 0.01 -1.94
N LYS A 39 -15.52 1.26 -1.83
CA LYS A 39 -16.43 1.87 -2.79
C LYS A 39 -15.84 3.20 -3.25
N VAL A 40 -15.40 3.25 -4.49
CA VAL A 40 -14.78 4.44 -5.09
C VAL A 40 -15.87 5.47 -5.38
N ASN A 41 -15.76 6.66 -4.79
CA ASN A 41 -16.55 7.84 -5.11
C ASN A 41 -15.90 8.64 -6.26
N SER A 42 -14.57 8.76 -6.24
CA SER A 42 -13.80 9.47 -7.27
C SER A 42 -12.53 8.69 -7.61
N ALA A 43 -12.30 8.46 -8.90
CA ALA A 43 -11.14 7.73 -9.41
C ALA A 43 -9.90 8.63 -9.52
N PHE A 44 -8.74 7.99 -9.65
CA PHE A 44 -7.47 8.65 -9.97
C PHE A 44 -7.50 9.23 -11.39
N GLY A 45 -6.77 10.32 -11.60
CA GLY A 45 -6.52 10.88 -12.93
C GLY A 45 -7.29 12.15 -13.27
N LYS A 46 -7.35 12.48 -14.56
CA LYS A 46 -7.95 13.72 -15.07
C LYS A 46 -9.45 13.74 -14.77
N ARG A 47 -9.91 14.86 -14.23
CA ARG A 47 -11.33 15.14 -13.96
C ARG A 47 -11.65 16.60 -14.21
N ILE A 48 -12.94 16.90 -14.27
CA ILE A 48 -13.44 18.27 -14.13
C ILE A 48 -13.65 18.52 -12.63
N HIS A 49 -13.03 19.55 -12.07
CA HIS A 49 -13.11 19.89 -10.66
C HIS A 49 -14.59 20.15 -10.30
N PRO A 50 -15.14 19.47 -9.28
CA PRO A 50 -16.58 19.48 -9.02
C PRO A 50 -17.13 20.85 -8.60
N ILE A 51 -16.27 21.72 -8.08
CA ILE A 51 -16.64 23.07 -7.61
C ILE A 51 -16.33 24.16 -8.64
N THR A 52 -15.19 24.09 -9.32
CA THR A 52 -14.70 25.18 -10.17
C THR A 52 -14.94 24.93 -11.66
N HIS A 53 -15.31 23.70 -12.03
CA HIS A 53 -15.52 23.23 -13.40
C HIS A 53 -14.30 23.34 -14.33
N PHE A 54 -13.10 23.54 -13.78
CA PHE A 54 -11.84 23.48 -14.53
C PHE A 54 -11.24 22.08 -14.56
N ALA A 55 -10.34 21.82 -15.51
CA ALA A 55 -9.56 20.60 -15.53
C ALA A 55 -8.71 20.49 -14.26
N ASP A 56 -8.72 19.31 -13.65
CA ASP A 56 -8.01 18.97 -12.43
C ASP A 56 -7.46 17.55 -12.55
N PHE A 57 -6.42 17.22 -11.79
CA PHE A 57 -5.85 15.88 -11.75
C PHE A 57 -5.93 15.32 -10.34
N HIS A 58 -6.73 14.29 -10.16
CA HIS A 58 -6.90 13.64 -8.89
C HIS A 58 -5.74 12.67 -8.62
N ARG A 59 -4.84 13.07 -7.70
CA ARG A 59 -3.61 12.33 -7.36
C ARG A 59 -3.81 11.10 -6.47
N GLY A 60 -5.06 10.68 -6.25
CA GLY A 60 -5.44 9.51 -5.46
C GLY A 60 -6.83 9.00 -5.83
N ILE A 61 -7.43 8.24 -4.93
CA ILE A 61 -8.83 7.82 -5.01
C ILE A 61 -9.58 8.27 -3.77
N ASP A 62 -10.87 8.61 -3.96
CA ASP A 62 -11.76 8.95 -2.86
C ASP A 62 -12.67 7.77 -2.59
N LEU A 63 -12.65 7.28 -1.36
CA LEU A 63 -13.37 6.08 -0.93
C LEU A 63 -14.50 6.46 0.02
N HIS A 64 -15.69 5.93 -0.26
CA HIS A 64 -16.85 6.10 0.63
C HIS A 64 -16.52 5.52 2.02
N ALA A 65 -16.66 6.36 3.04
CA ALA A 65 -16.48 5.98 4.44
C ALA A 65 -17.22 6.98 5.34
N ARG A 66 -17.64 6.55 6.53
CA ARG A 66 -18.20 7.43 7.57
C ARG A 66 -17.83 6.96 8.96
N ASN A 67 -16.97 7.71 9.63
CA ASN A 67 -16.40 7.44 10.95
C ASN A 67 -15.84 6.01 11.04
N GLU A 68 -15.13 5.58 9.99
CA GLU A 68 -14.60 4.23 9.85
C GLU A 68 -13.12 4.16 10.23
N PRO A 69 -12.66 3.02 10.78
CA PRO A 69 -11.23 2.79 10.97
C PRO A 69 -10.50 2.75 9.64
N VAL A 70 -9.34 3.41 9.59
CA VAL A 70 -8.41 3.40 8.46
C VAL A 70 -7.26 2.47 8.79
N PHE A 71 -6.93 1.58 7.84
CA PHE A 71 -5.88 0.58 8.01
C PHE A 71 -4.63 0.92 7.21
N SER A 72 -3.45 0.59 7.74
CA SER A 72 -2.21 0.67 6.97
C SER A 72 -2.26 -0.32 5.80
N PHE A 73 -2.05 0.18 4.60
CA PHE A 73 -2.07 -0.57 3.35
C PHE A 73 -1.02 -1.68 3.31
N LEU A 74 0.16 -1.38 3.84
CA LEU A 74 1.32 -2.27 3.90
C LEU A 74 2.07 -2.07 5.22
N THR A 75 2.93 -3.02 5.57
CA THR A 75 3.90 -2.83 6.65
C THR A 75 4.89 -1.73 6.25
N GLY A 76 5.21 -0.82 7.15
CA GLY A 76 6.08 0.31 6.83
C GLY A 76 6.36 1.21 8.02
N LYS A 77 7.00 2.33 7.74
CA LYS A 77 7.33 3.36 8.72
C LYS A 77 6.58 4.64 8.41
N VAL A 78 5.91 5.22 9.41
CA VAL A 78 5.19 6.48 9.27
C VAL A 78 6.19 7.59 8.94
N SER A 79 6.19 8.06 7.69
CA SER A 79 7.12 9.09 7.18
C SER A 79 6.64 10.50 7.51
N GLY A 80 5.33 10.70 7.66
CA GLY A 80 4.73 12.00 7.95
C GLY A 80 3.35 11.91 8.60
N VAL A 81 3.07 12.88 9.47
CA VAL A 81 1.76 13.12 10.07
C VAL A 81 1.60 14.62 10.17
N GLY A 82 0.46 15.18 9.75
CA GLY A 82 0.28 16.61 9.75
C GLY A 82 -1.12 17.07 9.37
N PHE A 83 -1.23 18.38 9.09
CA PHE A 83 -2.42 19.01 8.56
C PHE A 83 -2.04 19.82 7.32
N ASN A 84 -2.79 19.65 6.24
CA ASN A 84 -2.66 20.43 5.01
C ASN A 84 -4.04 21.04 4.69
N PRO A 85 -4.12 22.29 4.19
CA PRO A 85 -5.41 22.95 3.93
C PRO A 85 -6.32 22.18 2.95
N ILE A 86 -5.74 21.47 1.98
CA ILE A 86 -6.46 20.65 1.00
C ILE A 86 -6.72 19.27 1.57
N LEU A 87 -5.66 18.55 1.94
CA LEU A 87 -5.73 17.14 2.35
C LEU A 87 -6.32 16.95 3.76
N GLY A 88 -6.41 18.00 4.56
CA GLY A 88 -6.82 17.92 5.96
C GLY A 88 -5.75 17.26 6.83
N LYS A 89 -6.19 16.59 7.89
CA LYS A 89 -5.32 15.72 8.69
C LYS A 89 -4.90 14.54 7.83
N PHE A 90 -3.60 14.26 7.81
CA PHE A 90 -3.05 13.22 6.96
C PHE A 90 -1.99 12.36 7.65
N ILE A 91 -1.77 11.17 7.06
CA ILE A 91 -0.67 10.25 7.38
C ILE A 91 0.03 9.90 6.05
N ARG A 92 1.36 9.85 6.08
CA ARG A 92 2.22 9.26 5.03
C ARG A 92 3.00 8.09 5.63
N ILE A 93 3.08 6.97 4.92
CA ILE A 93 3.78 5.76 5.36
C ILE A 93 4.67 5.26 4.23
N ASP A 94 5.97 5.13 4.48
CA ASP A 94 6.93 4.53 3.56
C ASP A 94 6.99 3.01 3.75
N HIS A 95 6.85 2.30 2.64
CA HIS A 95 6.89 0.85 2.54
C HIS A 95 8.12 0.40 1.74
N SER A 96 9.30 0.95 2.08
CA SER A 96 10.56 0.70 1.37
C SER A 96 10.53 1.18 -0.09
N GLY A 97 10.13 2.43 -0.30
CA GLY A 97 10.13 3.10 -1.61
C GLY A 97 8.76 3.22 -2.29
N LEU A 98 7.73 2.57 -1.74
CA LEU A 98 6.32 2.86 -2.02
C LEU A 98 5.74 3.63 -0.84
N GLU A 99 5.23 4.82 -1.07
CA GLU A 99 4.55 5.60 -0.03
C GLU A 99 3.04 5.50 -0.20
N SER A 100 2.33 5.26 0.91
CA SER A 100 0.88 5.42 0.98
C SER A 100 0.51 6.69 1.75
N ILE A 101 -0.53 7.38 1.29
CA ILE A 101 -0.99 8.65 1.86
C ILE A 101 -2.49 8.54 2.15
N TYR A 102 -2.88 8.95 3.36
CA TYR A 102 -4.25 8.90 3.88
C TYR A 102 -4.66 10.31 4.26
N GLY A 103 -5.72 10.83 3.66
CA GLY A 103 -6.21 12.20 3.85
C GLY A 103 -7.62 12.28 4.45
N HIS A 104 -8.02 13.51 4.75
CA HIS A 104 -9.32 13.91 5.30
C HIS A 104 -9.66 13.30 6.66
N LEU A 105 -8.65 12.89 7.43
CA LEU A 105 -8.84 12.14 8.67
C LEU A 105 -9.51 12.99 9.76
N SER A 106 -10.28 12.36 10.66
CA SER A 106 -10.79 13.02 11.88
C SER A 106 -9.82 12.84 13.05
N ILE A 107 -9.30 11.61 13.20
CA ILE A 107 -8.41 11.18 14.29
C ILE A 107 -7.22 10.46 13.67
N ILE A 108 -6.01 10.76 14.17
CA ILE A 108 -4.77 10.06 13.85
C ILE A 108 -4.33 9.30 15.10
N LEU A 109 -4.00 8.01 14.95
CA LEU A 109 -3.67 7.11 16.05
C LEU A 109 -2.18 6.76 16.12
N VAL A 110 -1.40 7.17 15.12
CA VAL A 110 0.04 6.89 14.99
C VAL A 110 0.87 8.16 14.95
N ARG A 111 2.19 8.05 15.12
CA ARG A 111 3.14 9.18 15.12
C ARG A 111 4.22 9.02 14.06
N LYS A 112 4.79 10.14 13.62
CA LYS A 112 5.95 10.12 12.70
C LYS A 112 7.09 9.29 13.30
N GLY A 113 7.65 8.39 12.49
CA GLY A 113 8.73 7.49 12.87
C GLY A 113 8.28 6.12 13.40
N GLU A 114 6.99 5.95 13.70
CA GLU A 114 6.41 4.68 14.17
C GLU A 114 6.41 3.62 13.07
N GLU A 115 6.67 2.36 13.45
CA GLU A 115 6.51 1.21 12.56
C GLU A 115 5.09 0.67 12.69
N VAL A 116 4.43 0.44 11.55
CA VAL A 116 3.09 -0.12 11.50
C VAL A 116 3.08 -1.38 10.66
N ARG A 117 2.19 -2.30 10.99
CA ARG A 117 1.95 -3.52 10.21
C ARG A 117 0.84 -3.29 9.19
N SER A 118 0.88 -4.04 8.08
CA SER A 118 -0.27 -4.12 7.19
C SER A 118 -1.53 -4.52 7.95
N GLY A 119 -2.64 -3.81 7.70
CA GLY A 119 -3.92 -4.02 8.36
C GLY A 119 -4.01 -3.43 9.78
N GLU A 120 -2.98 -2.77 10.27
CA GLU A 120 -3.02 -2.06 11.54
C GLU A 120 -3.90 -0.81 11.45
N VAL A 121 -4.71 -0.53 12.48
CA VAL A 121 -5.57 0.66 12.52
C VAL A 121 -4.70 1.89 12.83
N ILE A 122 -4.66 2.85 11.90
CA ILE A 122 -3.78 4.02 11.98
C ILE A 122 -4.54 5.34 12.17
N ALA A 123 -5.84 5.38 11.85
CA ALA A 123 -6.65 6.58 11.89
C ALA A 123 -8.16 6.26 11.87
N VAL A 124 -8.96 7.32 11.92
CA VAL A 124 -10.40 7.31 11.66
C VAL A 124 -10.72 8.31 10.54
N THR A 125 -11.59 7.93 9.61
CA THR A 125 -12.02 8.83 8.52
C THR A 125 -12.71 10.08 9.04
N GLY A 126 -12.77 11.12 8.23
CA GLY A 126 -13.43 12.36 8.59
C GLY A 126 -13.64 13.28 7.40
N SER A 127 -13.83 14.56 7.69
CA SER A 127 -14.09 15.60 6.70
C SER A 127 -13.18 16.81 6.88
N THR A 128 -11.93 16.60 7.29
CA THR A 128 -10.98 17.71 7.47
C THR A 128 -10.36 18.12 6.13
N GLY A 129 -9.91 19.37 6.02
CA GLY A 129 -9.39 19.93 4.78
C GLY A 129 -10.51 20.36 3.82
N ARG A 130 -10.24 20.33 2.52
CA ARG A 130 -11.16 20.80 1.48
C ARG A 130 -11.95 19.65 0.89
N VAL A 131 -13.10 19.33 1.50
CA VAL A 131 -13.98 18.22 1.07
C VAL A 131 -15.44 18.66 0.94
N THR A 132 -16.21 17.96 0.11
CA THR A 132 -17.68 18.15 -0.02
C THR A 132 -18.49 17.25 0.93
N GLY A 133 -17.84 16.25 1.51
CA GLY A 133 -18.44 15.29 2.45
C GLY A 133 -17.38 14.35 2.98
N GLU A 134 -17.72 13.61 4.04
CA GLU A 134 -16.81 12.64 4.63
C GLU A 134 -16.49 11.49 3.66
N HIS A 135 -15.19 11.20 3.53
CA HIS A 135 -14.62 10.11 2.75
C HIS A 135 -13.14 9.92 3.15
N LEU A 136 -12.52 8.83 2.70
CA LEU A 136 -11.07 8.68 2.77
C LEU A 136 -10.46 9.05 1.41
N HIS A 137 -9.53 10.00 1.40
CA HIS A 137 -8.64 10.18 0.25
C HIS A 137 -7.41 9.27 0.43
N PHE A 138 -7.14 8.41 -0.55
CA PHE A 138 -6.04 7.46 -0.53
C PHE A 138 -5.17 7.59 -1.77
N SER A 139 -3.88 7.80 -1.58
CA SER A 139 -2.90 7.92 -2.67
C SER A 139 -1.74 6.95 -2.50
N LEU A 140 -1.14 6.56 -3.62
CA LEU A 140 0.12 5.82 -3.67
C LEU A 140 1.15 6.63 -4.46
N ARG A 141 2.41 6.59 -4.01
CA ARG A 141 3.52 7.34 -4.62
C ARG A 141 4.79 6.50 -4.65
N ILE A 142 5.48 6.46 -5.79
CA ILE A 142 6.80 5.82 -5.95
C ILE A 142 7.76 6.86 -6.53
N GLY A 143 8.90 7.08 -5.86
CA GLY A 143 9.90 8.04 -6.34
C GLY A 143 9.35 9.46 -6.55
N GLY A 144 8.37 9.88 -5.76
CA GLY A 144 7.70 11.18 -5.90
C GLY A 144 6.54 11.23 -6.90
N VAL A 145 6.36 10.19 -7.72
CA VAL A 145 5.30 10.12 -8.74
C VAL A 145 4.07 9.40 -8.18
N TYR A 146 2.90 10.04 -8.28
CA TYR A 146 1.62 9.45 -7.90
C TYR A 146 1.19 8.40 -8.92
N ILE A 147 0.70 7.26 -8.44
CA ILE A 147 0.23 6.14 -9.27
C ILE A 147 -1.21 5.79 -8.92
N ASP A 148 -1.94 5.21 -9.86
CA ASP A 148 -3.31 4.75 -9.65
C ASP A 148 -3.36 3.60 -8.61
N PRO A 149 -3.96 3.82 -7.43
CA PRO A 149 -4.04 2.79 -6.39
C PRO A 149 -4.86 1.56 -6.80
N VAL A 150 -5.90 1.73 -7.62
CA VAL A 150 -6.76 0.61 -8.07
C VAL A 150 -5.96 -0.30 -9.00
N ASN A 151 -5.28 0.28 -9.99
CA ASN A 151 -4.44 -0.48 -10.90
C ASN A 151 -3.28 -1.17 -10.18
N PHE A 152 -2.64 -0.49 -9.22
CA PHE A 152 -1.60 -1.09 -8.39
C PHE A 152 -2.12 -2.32 -7.63
N ILE A 153 -3.26 -2.21 -6.95
CA ILE A 153 -3.87 -3.31 -6.19
C ILE A 153 -4.24 -4.48 -7.10
N LEU A 154 -4.88 -4.22 -8.26
CA LEU A 154 -5.26 -5.26 -9.21
C LEU A 154 -4.03 -5.99 -9.77
N ARG A 155 -2.98 -5.26 -10.16
CA ARG A 155 -1.72 -5.85 -10.64
C ARG A 155 -1.07 -6.67 -9.52
N TYR A 156 -1.05 -6.16 -8.29
CA TYR A 156 -0.54 -6.89 -7.13
C TYR A 156 -1.26 -8.22 -6.93
N TYR A 157 -2.60 -8.23 -6.92
CA TYR A 157 -3.38 -9.46 -6.76
C TYR A 157 -3.20 -10.44 -7.91
N LYS A 158 -3.18 -9.95 -9.16
CA LYS A 158 -2.92 -10.79 -10.34
C LYS A 158 -1.60 -11.54 -10.19
N VAL A 159 -0.59 -10.83 -9.69
CA VAL A 159 0.77 -11.34 -9.57
C VAL A 159 0.94 -12.22 -8.35
N ALA A 160 0.33 -11.87 -7.22
CA ALA A 160 0.28 -12.74 -6.05
C ALA A 160 -0.40 -14.07 -6.40
N LYS A 161 -1.47 -14.05 -7.21
CA LYS A 161 -2.15 -15.26 -7.70
C LYS A 161 -1.26 -16.06 -8.66
N ILE A 162 -0.63 -15.41 -9.64
CA ILE A 162 0.33 -16.07 -10.56
C ILE A 162 1.50 -16.66 -9.77
N ASN A 163 2.06 -15.92 -8.82
CA ASN A 163 3.15 -16.41 -7.99
C ASN A 163 2.71 -17.51 -7.06
N GLN A 164 1.48 -17.51 -6.54
CA GLN A 164 0.97 -18.64 -5.76
C GLN A 164 0.86 -19.89 -6.65
N ILE A 165 0.41 -19.75 -7.89
CA ILE A 165 0.41 -20.83 -8.89
C ILE A 165 1.85 -21.30 -9.17
N ASN A 166 2.76 -20.38 -9.48
CA ASN A 166 4.15 -20.68 -9.77
C ASN A 166 4.93 -21.17 -8.54
N PHE A 167 4.54 -20.81 -7.31
CA PHE A 167 5.18 -21.26 -6.06
C PHE A 167 4.65 -22.63 -5.65
N MET A 168 3.39 -22.96 -6.02
CA MET A 168 2.91 -24.34 -6.03
C MET A 168 3.64 -25.18 -7.08
N GLU A 169 4.10 -24.60 -8.18
CA GLU A 169 4.87 -25.30 -9.23
C GLU A 169 6.40 -25.27 -9.02
N ASN A 170 6.96 -24.28 -8.32
CA ASN A 170 8.39 -24.06 -8.10
C ASN A 170 8.63 -23.25 -6.82
N SER A 171 8.96 -23.95 -5.74
CA SER A 171 9.20 -23.36 -4.42
C SER A 171 10.60 -22.74 -4.30
N ALA A 172 10.61 -21.51 -3.77
CA ALA A 172 11.69 -20.76 -3.11
C ALA A 172 12.56 -19.82 -3.97
N TYR A 173 12.93 -18.69 -3.34
CA TYR A 173 14.04 -17.77 -3.69
C TYR A 173 13.79 -16.51 -4.54
N LEU A 174 12.76 -15.71 -4.26
CA LEU A 174 12.72 -14.33 -4.79
C LEU A 174 12.32 -13.29 -3.72
N THR A 175 13.14 -12.26 -3.58
CA THR A 175 12.85 -11.05 -2.77
C THR A 175 11.75 -10.21 -3.41
N LEU A 176 11.10 -9.32 -2.65
CA LEU A 176 10.04 -8.44 -3.20
C LEU A 176 10.56 -7.57 -4.35
N ARG A 177 11.79 -7.06 -4.25
CA ARG A 177 12.46 -6.34 -5.34
C ARG A 177 12.62 -7.21 -6.59
N GLN A 178 13.09 -8.45 -6.45
CA GLN A 178 13.24 -9.38 -7.57
C GLN A 178 11.88 -9.80 -8.15
N LYS A 179 10.83 -9.89 -7.32
CA LYS A 179 9.45 -10.09 -7.79
C LYS A 179 8.96 -8.88 -8.59
N LEU A 180 9.28 -7.66 -8.13
CA LEU A 180 8.99 -6.40 -8.83
C LEU A 180 9.84 -6.20 -10.11
N GLU A 181 11.06 -6.72 -10.17
CA GLU A 181 11.92 -6.72 -11.36
C GLU A 181 11.46 -7.77 -12.39
N LEU A 182 11.12 -8.99 -11.95
CA LEU A 182 10.47 -9.99 -12.81
C LEU A 182 9.12 -9.48 -13.33
N LEU A 183 8.41 -8.72 -12.51
CA LEU A 183 7.19 -8.01 -12.88
C LEU A 183 7.36 -6.97 -13.99
N ALA A 184 8.56 -6.39 -14.11
CA ALA A 184 8.94 -5.48 -15.17
C ALA A 184 9.46 -6.24 -16.41
N MET A 185 10.04 -7.43 -16.23
CA MET A 185 10.56 -8.27 -17.33
C MET A 185 9.48 -9.10 -18.04
N VAL A 186 8.33 -9.34 -17.42
CA VAL A 186 7.19 -10.07 -18.05
C VAL A 186 6.42 -9.18 -19.05
N GLU A 187 6.65 -7.86 -19.03
CA GLU A 187 6.26 -6.96 -20.10
C GLU A 187 7.53 -6.48 -20.81
N GLU A 188 8.05 -7.25 -21.78
CA GLU A 188 8.70 -6.58 -22.91
C GLU A 188 7.62 -5.82 -23.68
N VAL A 189 7.34 -4.62 -23.19
CA VAL A 189 6.88 -3.50 -24.00
C VAL A 189 7.81 -2.36 -23.59
N GLU A 190 8.71 -1.95 -24.48
CA GLU A 190 9.36 -0.65 -24.36
C GLU A 190 8.26 0.41 -24.40
N LEU A 191 7.81 0.84 -23.22
CA LEU A 191 6.78 1.83 -23.08
C LEU A 191 7.35 3.17 -23.55
N ASN A 192 6.87 3.63 -24.71
CA ASN A 192 7.14 4.99 -25.14
C ASN A 192 6.38 5.99 -24.25
N GLN A 193 6.77 7.25 -24.37
CA GLN A 193 6.26 8.34 -23.53
C GLN A 193 4.73 8.52 -23.62
N ASP A 194 4.10 8.02 -24.69
CA ASP A 194 2.66 8.11 -24.91
C ASP A 194 1.89 6.94 -24.26
N GLU A 195 2.51 5.76 -24.09
CA GLU A 195 1.90 4.62 -23.40
C GLU A 195 1.98 4.74 -21.87
N ALA A 196 2.95 5.47 -21.32
CA ALA A 196 3.03 5.81 -19.89
C ALA A 196 1.75 6.51 -19.38
N TRP A 197 1.10 7.30 -20.24
CA TRP A 197 -0.18 7.97 -19.96
C TRP A 197 -1.38 7.02 -19.85
N VAL A 198 -1.33 5.89 -20.55
CA VAL A 198 -2.40 4.86 -20.53
C VAL A 198 -2.29 3.99 -19.27
N TYR A 199 -1.07 3.80 -18.75
CA TYR A 199 -0.80 3.00 -17.55
C TYR A 199 -0.75 3.79 -16.24
N GLY A 200 -1.14 5.07 -16.24
CA GLY A 200 -1.20 5.90 -15.04
C GLY A 200 0.17 6.29 -14.48
N ILE A 201 1.25 6.12 -15.26
CA ILE A 201 2.58 6.69 -14.98
C ILE A 201 2.60 8.11 -15.56
N GLY A 202 1.66 8.94 -15.09
CA GLY A 202 1.71 10.37 -15.33
C GLY A 202 2.67 10.95 -14.32
N PHE A 203 3.76 11.56 -14.77
CA PHE A 203 4.47 12.55 -13.95
C PHE A 203 3.48 13.66 -13.66
N ALA A 204 2.73 13.55 -12.55
CA ALA A 204 2.15 14.72 -11.93
C ALA A 204 3.35 15.59 -11.58
N ASP A 205 3.40 16.80 -12.13
CA ASP A 205 4.46 17.76 -11.91
C ASP A 205 4.92 17.70 -10.45
N THR A 206 6.24 17.59 -10.29
CA THR A 206 6.92 17.75 -9.01
C THR A 206 6.74 19.20 -8.57
N GLU A 207 5.52 19.62 -8.26
CA GLU A 207 5.34 20.72 -7.35
C GLU A 207 5.77 20.18 -6.00
N GLU A 208 6.99 20.53 -5.62
CA GLU A 208 7.40 20.61 -4.23
C GLU A 208 6.23 21.27 -3.48
N GLU A 209 5.49 20.46 -2.74
CA GLU A 209 4.58 20.96 -1.73
C GLU A 209 5.51 21.69 -0.74
N GLN A 210 5.58 23.02 -0.87
CA GLN A 210 6.30 23.87 0.06
C GLN A 210 5.63 23.70 1.41
N ASP A 211 6.18 22.78 2.21
CA ASP A 211 5.85 22.56 3.61
C ASP A 211 6.14 23.88 4.36
N GLY A 212 5.08 24.63 4.62
CA GLY A 212 5.03 25.75 5.56
C GLY A 212 4.43 25.31 6.89
#